data_AF-X1MNK2-F1
#
_entry.id   AF-X1MNK2-F1
#
_cell.length_a   1.000
_cell.length_b   1.000
_cell.length_c   1.000
_cell.angle_alpha   90.00
_cell.angle_beta   90.00
_cell.angle_gamma   90.00
#
_symmetry.space_group_name_H-M   'P 1'
#
loop_
_entity.id
_entity.type
_entity.pdbx_description
1 polymer ?
#
loop_
_entity_poly.entity_id
_entity_poly.type
_entity_poly.pdbx_seq_one_letter_code
_entity_poly.pdbx_strand_id
1 'polypeptide(L)'
;IFFFSIKKRKKNDEAVDEEFDGDNLLCRFVLNGFGEIIGESVAIDNDIIIIKTGSKYLGVPLKHVEEEEKTLLVKGLVDQCKAEEMGENWRRKSFDDVDLSKGE
;
A
#
# COMPACT_ATOMS: atom_id res chain seq x y z
N ILE A 1 10.91 -32.20 9.19
CA ILE A 1 11.56 -31.80 7.92
C ILE A 1 10.47 -31.76 6.85
N PHE A 2 10.02 -30.57 6.44
CA PHE A 2 8.98 -30.42 5.42
C PHE A 2 9.62 -29.88 4.13
N PHE A 3 9.47 -30.61 3.03
CA PHE A 3 9.87 -30.20 1.69
C PHE A 3 8.62 -29.78 0.91
N PHE A 4 8.57 -28.52 0.44
CA PHE A 4 7.56 -28.06 -0.50
C PHE A 4 8.24 -27.77 -1.85
N SER A 5 7.94 -28.61 -2.84
CA SER A 5 8.34 -28.42 -4.24
C SER A 5 7.42 -27.39 -4.90
N ILE A 6 7.95 -26.21 -5.21
CA ILE A 6 7.25 -25.18 -5.99
C ILE A 6 7.43 -25.51 -7.48
N LYS A 7 6.31 -25.83 -8.15
CA LYS A 7 6.26 -26.05 -9.60
C LYS A 7 6.13 -24.69 -10.28
N LYS A 8 7.17 -24.25 -11.01
CA LYS A 8 7.18 -23.00 -11.79
C LYS A 8 6.14 -23.06 -12.92
N ARG A 9 5.23 -22.08 -13.00
CA ARG A 9 4.43 -21.79 -14.20
C ARG A 9 5.08 -20.64 -14.98
N LYS A 10 5.17 -20.82 -16.29
CA LYS A 10 5.81 -19.93 -17.27
C LYS A 10 4.80 -18.84 -17.68
N LYS A 11 5.18 -17.56 -17.57
CA LYS A 11 4.39 -16.39 -17.97
C LYS A 11 4.48 -16.23 -19.50
N ASN A 12 3.33 -16.10 -20.17
CA ASN A 12 3.25 -15.66 -21.57
C ASN A 12 3.00 -14.15 -21.55
N ASP A 13 3.80 -13.43 -22.33
CA ASP A 13 3.72 -11.98 -22.50
C ASP A 13 2.66 -11.67 -23.57
N GLU A 14 1.52 -11.14 -23.16
CA GLU A 14 0.60 -10.42 -24.04
C GLU A 14 0.39 -9.03 -23.43
N ALA A 15 0.74 -8.01 -24.20
CA ALA A 15 0.54 -6.61 -23.84
C ALA A 15 -0.97 -6.33 -23.78
N VAL A 16 -1.47 -6.08 -22.57
CA VAL A 16 -2.83 -5.61 -22.31
C VAL A 16 -2.70 -4.15 -21.94
N ASP A 17 -3.50 -3.29 -22.55
CA ASP A 17 -3.62 -1.87 -22.22
C ASP A 17 -3.85 -1.76 -20.69
N GLU A 18 -2.86 -1.28 -19.94
CA GLU A 18 -2.91 -1.20 -18.47
C GLU A 18 -3.85 -0.07 -18.07
N GLU A 19 -5.14 -0.39 -17.99
CA GLU A 19 -6.08 0.30 -17.11
C GLU A 19 -5.45 0.29 -15.70
N PHE A 20 -5.24 1.48 -15.11
CA PHE A 20 -4.57 1.63 -13.82
C PHE A 20 -5.43 0.97 -12.73
N ASP A 21 -5.21 -0.31 -12.50
CA ASP A 21 -5.99 -1.12 -11.57
C ASP A 21 -5.57 -0.77 -10.13
N GLY A 22 -6.12 0.34 -9.61
CA GLY A 22 -5.84 0.81 -8.26
C GLY A 22 -6.12 -0.23 -7.17
N ASP A 23 -6.98 -1.21 -7.45
CA ASP A 23 -7.25 -2.34 -6.56
C ASP A 23 -6.01 -3.25 -6.40
N ASN A 24 -5.13 -3.26 -7.40
CA ASN A 24 -3.92 -4.07 -7.39
C ASN A 24 -2.91 -3.58 -6.34
N LEU A 25 -3.01 -2.33 -5.85
CA LEU A 25 -2.08 -1.78 -4.85
C LEU A 25 -2.55 -1.98 -3.40
N LEU A 26 -3.78 -2.43 -3.16
CA LEU A 26 -4.32 -2.63 -1.81
C LEU A 26 -3.96 -4.00 -1.24
N CYS A 27 -4.01 -4.13 0.09
CA CYS A 27 -3.77 -5.39 0.80
C CYS A 27 -2.38 -5.99 0.50
N ARG A 28 -1.38 -5.15 0.27
CA ARG A 28 0.01 -5.56 0.03
C ARG A 28 0.92 -5.14 1.16
N PHE A 29 1.92 -5.98 1.44
CA PHE A 29 3.03 -5.57 2.31
C PHE A 29 3.86 -4.50 1.62
N VAL A 30 4.19 -3.45 2.38
CA VAL A 30 5.00 -2.34 1.91
C VAL A 30 6.37 -2.42 2.56
N LEU A 31 7.41 -2.33 1.73
CA LEU A 31 8.82 -2.42 2.08
C LEU A 31 9.48 -1.04 1.99
N ASN A 32 10.46 -0.76 2.85
CA ASN A 32 11.35 0.39 2.70
C ASN A 32 12.53 0.06 1.76
N GLY A 33 13.39 1.06 1.49
CA GLY A 33 14.60 0.88 0.67
C GLY A 33 15.64 -0.10 1.24
N PHE A 34 15.49 -0.57 2.48
CA PHE A 34 16.33 -1.61 3.08
C PHE A 34 15.70 -3.01 2.95
N GLY A 35 14.48 -3.12 2.41
CA GLY A 35 13.74 -4.37 2.31
C GLY A 35 13.01 -4.78 3.59
N GLU A 36 12.85 -3.87 4.55
CA GLU A 36 12.10 -4.10 5.79
C GLU A 36 10.61 -3.78 5.58
N ILE A 37 9.73 -4.62 6.12
CA ILE A 37 8.28 -4.37 6.09
C ILE A 37 7.96 -3.19 7.01
N ILE A 38 7.39 -2.14 6.44
CA ILE A 38 6.96 -0.93 7.17
C ILE A 38 5.45 -0.88 7.43
N GLY A 39 4.68 -1.76 6.79
CA GLY A 39 3.25 -1.89 7.02
C GLY A 39 2.52 -2.55 5.85
N GLU A 40 1.21 -2.33 5.81
CA GLU A 40 0.31 -2.85 4.77
C GLU A 40 -0.45 -1.71 4.11
N SER A 41 -0.64 -1.76 2.80
CA SER A 41 -1.48 -0.79 2.08
C SER A 41 -2.96 -1.03 2.38
N VAL A 42 -3.66 0.02 2.80
CA VAL A 42 -5.06 -0.06 3.26
C VAL A 42 -6.01 0.84 2.49
N ALA A 43 -5.48 1.87 1.83
CA ALA A 43 -6.27 2.77 0.99
C ALA A 43 -5.38 3.52 0.01
N ILE A 44 -6.03 4.11 -1.00
CA ILE A 44 -5.44 5.12 -1.88
C ILE A 44 -6.35 6.34 -1.81
N ASP A 45 -5.79 7.50 -1.50
CA ASP A 45 -6.47 8.80 -1.50
C ASP A 45 -5.79 9.71 -2.51
N ASN A 46 -6.43 9.91 -3.66
CA ASN A 46 -5.84 10.58 -4.82
C ASN A 46 -4.51 9.92 -5.24
N ASP A 47 -3.39 10.64 -5.17
CA ASP A 47 -2.05 10.17 -5.50
C ASP A 47 -1.25 9.69 -4.28
N ILE A 48 -1.90 9.47 -3.15
CA ILE A 48 -1.28 9.04 -1.90
C ILE A 48 -1.73 7.62 -1.54
N ILE A 49 -0.78 6.69 -1.40
CA ILE A 49 -1.06 5.40 -0.79
C ILE A 49 -1.03 5.53 0.74
N ILE A 50 -1.99 4.90 1.39
CA ILE A 50 -2.09 4.84 2.84
C ILE A 50 -1.56 3.49 3.32
N ILE A 51 -0.57 3.56 4.19
CA ILE A 51 0.11 2.41 4.78
C ILE A 51 -0.22 2.37 6.27
N LYS A 52 -0.84 1.30 6.73
CA LYS A 52 -1.08 1.07 8.16
C LYS A 52 0.17 0.46 8.79
N THR A 53 0.69 1.11 9.84
CA THR A 53 1.87 0.65 10.59
C THR A 53 1.56 0.61 12.09
N GLY A 54 1.32 -0.59 12.63
CA GLY A 54 0.84 -0.74 14.01
C GLY A 54 -0.47 0.04 14.23
N SER A 55 -0.43 1.03 15.12
CA SER A 55 -1.53 1.95 15.43
C SER A 55 -1.52 3.26 14.63
N LYS A 56 -0.50 3.49 13.79
CA LYS A 56 -0.34 4.71 12.98
C LYS A 56 -0.67 4.45 11.51
N TYR A 57 -0.79 5.54 10.76
CA TYR A 57 -0.97 5.55 9.32
C TYR A 57 0.10 6.45 8.69
N LEU A 58 0.64 6.02 7.55
CA LEU A 58 1.56 6.79 6.74
C LEU A 58 0.89 7.07 5.39
N GLY A 59 0.98 8.31 4.93
CA GLY A 59 0.70 8.66 3.54
C GLY A 59 2.01 8.70 2.76
N VAL A 60 2.06 8.03 1.61
CA VAL A 60 3.21 8.09 0.69
C VAL A 60 2.72 8.41 -0.72
N PRO A 61 3.28 9.42 -1.40
CA PRO A 61 2.92 9.68 -2.79
C PRO A 61 3.26 8.49 -3.69
N LEU A 62 2.35 8.10 -4.59
CA LEU A 62 2.51 6.95 -5.50
C LEU A 62 3.76 7.06 -6.38
N LYS A 63 4.22 8.27 -6.71
CA LYS A 63 5.51 8.49 -7.42
C LYS A 63 6.74 7.94 -6.69
N HIS A 64 6.61 7.65 -5.39
CA HIS A 64 7.64 7.04 -4.55
C HIS A 64 7.39 5.56 -4.31
N VAL A 65 6.40 4.96 -4.97
CA VAL A 65 6.00 3.57 -4.78
C VAL A 65 6.22 2.82 -6.09
N GLU A 66 6.93 1.71 -6.02
CA GLU A 66 7.03 0.76 -7.12
C GLU A 66 6.32 -0.55 -6.78
N GLU A 67 5.69 -1.15 -7.78
CA GLU A 67 5.06 -2.45 -7.66
C GLU A 67 6.11 -3.56 -7.86
N GLU A 68 6.18 -4.47 -6.91
CA GLU A 68 6.87 -5.76 -7.06
C GLU A 68 5.82 -6.88 -6.98
N GLU A 69 6.13 -8.10 -7.44
CA GLU A 69 5.14 -9.17 -7.67
C GLU A 69 4.06 -9.33 -6.58
N LYS A 70 4.43 -9.20 -5.29
CA LYS A 70 3.50 -9.34 -4.14
C LYS A 70 3.62 -8.22 -3.11
N THR A 71 4.47 -7.24 -3.36
CA THR A 71 4.89 -6.22 -2.40
C THR A 71 4.90 -4.87 -3.07
N LEU A 72 4.91 -3.82 -2.25
CA LEU A 72 5.15 -2.47 -2.70
C LEU A 72 6.47 -1.99 -2.12
N LEU A 73 7.29 -1.31 -2.92
CA LEU A 73 8.56 -0.77 -2.49
C LEU A 73 8.49 0.75 -2.43
N VAL A 74 8.70 1.33 -1.26
CA VAL A 74 8.85 2.78 -1.10
C VAL A 74 10.29 3.17 -1.42
N LYS A 75 10.47 3.94 -2.50
CA LYS A 75 11.75 4.45 -2.98
C LYS A 75 11.91 5.96 -2.79
N GLY A 76 13.17 6.36 -2.71
CA GLY A 76 13.56 7.76 -2.53
C GLY A 76 13.54 8.19 -1.07
N LEU A 77 13.82 9.49 -0.85
CA LEU A 77 13.82 10.08 0.48
C LEU A 77 12.41 10.53 0.83
N VAL A 78 11.73 9.74 1.67
CA VAL A 78 10.43 10.10 2.24
C VAL A 78 10.66 10.72 3.62
N ASP A 79 10.14 11.93 3.82
CA ASP A 79 10.11 12.58 5.12
C ASP A 79 9.07 11.86 6.01
N GLN A 80 9.57 11.18 7.05
CA GLN A 80 8.73 10.38 7.93
C GLN A 80 7.67 11.21 8.67
N CYS A 81 8.03 12.41 9.13
CA CYS A 81 7.08 13.26 9.86
C CYS A 81 5.93 13.68 8.95
N LYS A 82 6.22 14.05 7.70
CA LYS A 82 5.18 14.37 6.71
C LYS A 82 4.35 13.16 6.32
N ALA A 83 4.97 11.98 6.20
CA ALA A 83 4.24 10.76 5.92
C ALA A 83 3.23 10.43 7.04
N GLU A 84 3.65 10.53 8.31
CA GLU A 84 2.76 10.38 9.46
C GLU A 84 1.64 11.43 9.46
N GLU A 85 1.95 12.70 9.17
CA GLU A 85 0.95 13.77 9.10
C GLU A 85 -0.10 13.50 8.01
N MET A 86 0.32 13.11 6.81
CA MET A 86 -0.60 12.80 5.70
C MET A 86 -1.49 11.60 6.03
N GLY A 87 -0.90 10.53 6.57
CA GLY A 87 -1.64 9.33 6.95
C GLY A 87 -2.67 9.60 8.05
N GLU A 88 -2.30 10.39 9.06
CA GLU A 88 -3.19 10.77 10.15
C GLU A 88 -4.32 11.70 9.70
N ASN A 89 -4.02 12.63 8.77
CA ASN A 89 -5.03 13.50 8.17
C ASN A 89 -6.07 12.70 7.38
N TRP A 90 -5.63 11.71 6.59
CA TRP A 90 -6.52 10.77 5.93
C TRP A 90 -7.36 10.01 6.96
N ARG A 91 -6.71 9.40 7.96
CA ARG A 91 -7.35 8.63 9.03
C ARG A 91 -8.49 9.43 9.64
N ARG A 92 -8.21 10.63 10.14
CA ARG A 92 -9.19 11.48 10.80
C ARG A 92 -10.41 11.75 9.91
N LYS A 93 -10.21 12.14 8.65
CA LYS A 93 -11.32 12.36 7.71
C LYS A 93 -12.14 11.08 7.50
N SER A 94 -11.46 9.96 7.27
CA SER A 94 -12.11 8.67 7.02
C SER A 94 -12.91 8.16 8.21
N PHE A 95 -12.56 8.51 9.45
CA PHE A 95 -13.35 8.14 10.65
C PHE A 95 -14.37 9.22 11.06
N ASP A 96 -14.10 10.50 10.80
CA ASP A 96 -15.05 11.59 11.03
C ASP A 96 -16.27 11.46 10.09
N ASP A 97 -16.08 10.95 8.87
CA ASP A 97 -17.15 10.68 7.89
C ASP A 97 -17.98 9.42 8.23
N VAL A 98 -17.58 8.63 9.23
CA VAL A 98 -18.37 7.49 9.71
C VAL A 98 -19.40 7.99 10.70
N ASP A 99 -20.54 8.43 10.16
CA ASP A 99 -21.73 8.76 10.96
C ASP A 99 -22.36 7.48 11.54
N LEU A 100 -21.94 7.12 12.75
CA LEU A 100 -22.44 5.96 13.50
C LEU A 100 -23.94 6.06 13.83
N SER A 101 -24.59 7.20 13.57
CA SER A 101 -26.03 7.40 13.79
C SER A 101 -26.93 6.86 12.67
N LYS A 102 -26.37 6.40 11.54
CA LYS A 102 -27.13 5.88 10.40
C LYS A 102 -27.24 4.35 10.32
N GLY A 103 -26.82 3.65 11.35
CA GLY A 103 -27.02 2.20 11.49
C GLY A 103 -28.27 1.89 12.32
N GLU A 104 -29.46 2.08 11.76
CA GLU A 104 -30.73 1.53 12.26
C GLU A 104 -31.48 0.81 11.13
#